data_AF-A0A950RBJ0-F1
#
_entry.id   AF-A0A950RBJ0-F1
#
_cell.length_a   1.000
_cell.length_b   1.000
_cell.length_c   1.000
_cell.angle_alpha   90.00
_cell.angle_beta   90.00
_cell.angle_gamma   90.00
#
_symmetry.space_group_name_H-M   'P 1'
#
loop_
_entity.id
_entity.type
_entity.pdbx_description
1 polymer ?
#
loop_
_entity_poly.entity_id
_entity_poly.type
_entity_poly.pdbx_seq_one_letter_code
_entity_poly.pdbx_strand_id
1 'polypeptide(L)'
;MTKSELIAELSESNPHLRSADVELIVATIFDEITDALSRGVRVELRGFGAFTVKRRGARTGRNPRTGAAVPVEEKAVPFFKAGKELRERVNRGPAVSVVSADGHVAA
;
A
#
# COMPACT_ATOMS: atom_id res chain seq x y z
N MET A 1 6.54 3.89 -9.46
CA MET A 1 6.55 4.45 -8.10
C MET A 1 7.36 3.57 -7.16
N THR A 2 8.63 3.93 -6.97
CA THR A 2 9.53 3.48 -5.90
C THR A 2 9.35 4.36 -4.65
N LYS A 3 10.00 4.02 -3.51
CA LYS A 3 9.98 4.87 -2.30
C LYS A 3 10.57 6.26 -2.58
N SER A 4 11.67 6.32 -3.32
CA SER A 4 12.33 7.59 -3.66
C SER A 4 11.46 8.44 -4.59
N GLU A 5 10.77 7.83 -5.56
CA GLU A 5 9.79 8.52 -6.42
C GLU A 5 8.63 9.09 -5.57
N LEU A 6 8.09 8.32 -4.63
CA LEU A 6 7.04 8.79 -3.72
C LEU A 6 7.49 10.01 -2.89
N ILE A 7 8.72 9.97 -2.34
CA ILE A 7 9.25 11.10 -1.55
C ILE A 7 9.42 12.35 -2.42
N ALA A 8 9.89 12.18 -3.66
CA ALA A 8 10.03 13.29 -4.60
C ALA A 8 8.67 13.91 -4.93
N GLU A 9 7.67 13.10 -5.33
CA GLU A 9 6.31 13.58 -5.65
C GLU A 9 5.65 14.28 -4.45
N LEU A 10 5.83 13.74 -3.24
CA LEU A 10 5.32 14.36 -2.01
C LEU A 10 6.02 15.68 -1.69
N SER A 11 7.33 15.78 -1.92
CA SER A 11 8.09 17.01 -1.70
C SER A 11 7.66 18.10 -2.70
N GLU A 12 7.50 17.74 -3.97
CA GLU A 12 7.03 18.66 -5.02
C GLU A 12 5.61 19.15 -4.74
N SER A 13 4.72 18.27 -4.28
CA SER A 13 3.34 18.63 -3.91
C SER A 13 3.24 19.47 -2.64
N ASN A 14 4.28 19.46 -1.79
CA ASN A 14 4.30 20.14 -0.50
C ASN A 14 5.57 21.00 -0.35
N PRO A 15 5.72 22.08 -1.16
CA PRO A 15 6.96 22.87 -1.21
C PRO A 15 7.25 23.65 0.08
N HIS A 16 6.29 23.70 1.00
CA HIS A 16 6.44 24.30 2.33
C HIS A 16 7.12 23.36 3.34
N LEU A 17 7.25 22.07 3.03
CA LEU A 17 7.96 21.08 3.83
C LEU A 17 9.40 20.92 3.33
N ARG A 18 10.33 20.61 4.24
CA ARG A 18 11.69 20.26 3.83
C ARG A 18 11.70 18.81 3.35
N SER A 19 12.49 18.50 2.32
CA SER A 19 12.60 17.13 1.79
C SER A 19 13.01 16.11 2.85
N ALA A 20 13.89 16.50 3.79
CA ALA A 20 14.29 15.66 4.92
C ALA A 20 13.11 15.34 5.86
N ASP A 21 12.20 16.28 6.08
CA ASP A 21 11.01 16.07 6.91
C ASP A 21 10.04 15.11 6.20
N VAL A 22 9.86 15.25 4.88
CA VAL A 22 9.04 14.33 4.07
C VAL A 22 9.61 12.92 4.11
N GLU A 23 10.92 12.76 3.93
CA GLU A 23 11.60 11.47 4.03
C GLU A 23 11.41 10.83 5.41
N LEU A 24 11.58 11.61 6.47
CA LEU A 24 11.38 11.15 7.85
C LEU A 24 9.93 10.71 8.10
N ILE A 25 8.95 11.50 7.66
CA ILE A 25 7.53 11.18 7.81
C ILE A 25 7.20 9.88 7.08
N VAL A 26 7.67 9.71 5.84
CA VAL A 26 7.43 8.49 5.06
C VAL A 26 8.07 7.27 5.73
N ALA A 27 9.31 7.40 6.22
CA ALA A 27 9.96 6.34 6.98
C ALA A 27 9.16 5.96 8.24
N THR A 28 8.79 6.96 9.03
CA THR A 28 8.02 6.79 10.27
C THR A 28 6.69 6.06 10.03
N ILE A 29 5.98 6.38 8.94
CA ILE A 29 4.74 5.68 8.58
C ILE A 29 4.97 4.18 8.35
N PHE A 30 6.03 3.81 7.63
CA PHE A 30 6.34 2.40 7.38
C PHE A 30 6.75 1.67 8.66
N ASP A 31 7.51 2.34 9.52
CA ASP A 31 7.95 1.79 10.80
C ASP A 31 6.75 1.54 11.72
N GLU A 32 5.86 2.52 11.89
CA GLU A 32 4.64 2.38 12.71
C GLU A 32 3.70 1.26 12.21
N ILE A 33 3.55 1.11 10.88
CA ILE A 33 2.76 0.01 10.30
C ILE A 33 3.44 -1.33 10.63
N THR A 34 4.76 -1.42 10.48
CA THR A 34 5.54 -2.64 10.72
C THR A 34 5.46 -3.05 12.19
N ASP A 35 5.62 -2.09 13.09
CA ASP A 35 5.56 -2.28 14.53
C ASP A 35 4.17 -2.65 15.02
N ALA A 36 3.12 -2.04 14.47
CA ALA A 36 1.75 -2.47 14.77
C ALA A 36 1.50 -3.92 14.34
N LEU A 37 1.93 -4.30 13.14
CA LEU A 37 1.75 -5.66 12.63
C LEU A 37 2.59 -6.69 13.39
N SER A 38 3.81 -6.36 13.83
CA SER A 38 4.63 -7.27 14.64
C SER A 38 3.96 -7.62 15.98
N ARG A 39 3.20 -6.67 16.54
CA ARG A 39 2.34 -6.87 17.73
C ARG A 39 0.99 -7.53 17.45
N GLY A 40 0.70 -7.85 16.19
CA GLY A 40 -0.61 -8.40 15.77
C GLY A 40 -1.75 -7.38 15.75
N VAL A 41 -1.44 -6.09 15.84
CA VAL A 41 -2.42 -5.00 15.81
C VAL A 41 -2.80 -4.69 14.36
N ARG A 42 -4.10 -4.52 14.12
CA ARG A 42 -4.63 -4.09 12.83
C ARG A 42 -4.38 -2.60 12.64
N VAL A 43 -3.87 -2.21 11.47
CA VAL A 43 -3.77 -0.82 11.04
C VAL A 43 -4.81 -0.54 9.97
N GLU A 44 -5.65 0.47 10.18
CA GLU A 44 -6.68 0.88 9.25
C GLU A 44 -6.45 2.31 8.77
N LEU A 45 -6.32 2.47 7.45
CA LEU A 45 -6.21 3.75 6.76
C LEU A 45 -7.50 3.94 5.97
N ARG A 46 -8.45 4.73 6.53
CA ARG A 46 -9.77 4.94 5.93
C ARG A 46 -9.64 5.40 4.47
N GLY A 47 -10.52 4.90 3.61
CA GLY A 47 -10.46 5.13 2.15
C GLY A 47 -9.41 4.25 1.44
N PHE A 48 -8.24 4.06 2.03
CA PHE A 48 -7.15 3.32 1.41
C PHE A 48 -7.26 1.80 1.60
N GLY A 49 -7.37 1.34 2.85
CA GLY A 49 -7.43 -0.08 3.18
C GLY A 49 -6.96 -0.38 4.60
N ALA A 50 -6.67 -1.65 4.85
CA ALA A 50 -6.20 -2.07 6.16
C ALA A 50 -5.16 -3.19 6.09
N PHE A 51 -4.16 -3.09 6.96
CA PHE A 51 -3.17 -4.11 7.19
C PHE A 51 -3.57 -4.95 8.41
N THR A 52 -3.46 -6.26 8.26
CA THR A 52 -3.76 -7.25 9.30
C THR A 52 -2.74 -8.38 9.26
N VAL A 53 -2.50 -9.03 10.39
CA VAL A 53 -1.78 -10.30 10.42
C VAL A 53 -2.76 -11.46 10.27
N LYS A 54 -2.47 -12.38 9.36
CA LYS A 54 -3.20 -13.66 9.21
C LYS A 54 -2.32 -14.82 9.65
N ARG A 55 -2.86 -15.72 10.46
CA ARG A 55 -2.23 -17.02 10.74
C ARG A 55 -2.48 -17.97 9.59
N ARG A 56 -1.42 -18.54 9.03
CA ARG A 56 -1.49 -19.65 8.08
C ARG A 56 -1.04 -20.90 8.81
N GLY A 57 -1.94 -21.90 8.90
CA GLY A 57 -1.63 -23.18 9.53
C GLY A 57 -0.55 -23.95 8.79
N ALA A 58 0.05 -24.91 9.49
CA ALA A 58 1.02 -25.83 8.92
C ALA A 58 0.39 -26.64 7.77
N ARG A 59 1.18 -26.92 6.73
CA ARG A 59 0.74 -27.69 5.56
C ARG A 59 1.93 -28.35 4.87
N THR A 60 1.65 -29.30 4.00
CA THR A 60 2.68 -29.87 3.12
C THR A 60 2.76 -29.05 1.83
N GLY A 61 3.93 -28.48 1.54
CA GLY A 61 4.26 -27.84 0.28
C GLY A 61 4.97 -28.79 -0.67
N ARG A 62 5.32 -28.29 -1.87
CA ARG A 62 6.17 -29.00 -2.82
C ARG A 62 7.35 -28.14 -3.22
N ASN A 63 8.53 -28.76 -3.30
CA ASN A 63 9.72 -28.09 -3.81
C ASN A 63 9.54 -27.80 -5.32
N PRO A 64 9.59 -26.54 -5.77
CA PRO A 64 9.39 -26.20 -7.18
C PRO A 64 10.41 -26.85 -8.13
N ARG A 65 11.61 -27.18 -7.63
CA ARG A 65 12.71 -27.76 -8.41
C ARG A 65 12.65 -29.29 -8.49
N THR A 66 12.15 -29.97 -7.46
CA THR A 66 12.21 -31.44 -7.37
C THR A 66 10.85 -32.13 -7.24
N GLY A 67 9.77 -31.38 -6.99
CA GLY A 67 8.42 -31.92 -6.76
C GLY A 67 8.23 -32.63 -5.42
N ALA A 68 9.30 -32.83 -4.64
CA ALA A 68 9.27 -33.50 -3.34
C ALA A 68 8.37 -32.75 -2.34
N ALA A 69 7.69 -33.50 -1.48
CA ALA A 69 6.89 -32.96 -0.40
C ALA A 69 7.81 -32.35 0.67
N VAL A 70 7.50 -31.12 1.10
CA VAL A 70 8.27 -30.42 2.15
C VAL A 70 7.30 -29.88 3.19
N PRO A 71 7.52 -30.11 4.50
CA PRO A 71 6.69 -29.51 5.53
C PRO A 71 6.83 -27.99 5.51
N VAL A 72 5.70 -27.29 5.65
CA VAL A 72 5.65 -25.84 5.84
C VAL A 72 5.03 -25.60 7.19
N GLU A 73 5.80 -25.04 8.10
CA GLU A 73 5.35 -24.71 9.45
C GLU A 73 4.27 -23.62 9.43
N GLU A 74 3.53 -23.54 10.53
CA GLU A 74 2.60 -22.44 10.71
C GLU A 74 3.35 -21.10 10.76
N LYS A 75 2.73 -20.06 10.21
CA LYS A 75 3.32 -18.71 10.24
C LYS A 75 2.28 -17.61 10.21
N ALA A 76 2.63 -16.51 10.85
CA ALA A 76 1.96 -15.23 10.69
C ALA A 76 2.40 -14.58 9.37
N VAL A 77 1.45 -14.06 8.60
CA VAL A 77 1.75 -13.29 7.39
C VAL A 77 1.01 -11.95 7.41
N PRO A 78 1.67 -10.84 7.01
CA PRO A 78 0.97 -9.60 6.79
C PRO A 78 0.01 -9.75 5.59
N PHE A 79 -1.13 -9.07 5.69
CA PHE A 79 -2.15 -9.06 4.66
C PHE A 79 -2.75 -7.67 4.56
N PHE A 80 -2.74 -7.11 3.35
CA PHE A 80 -3.43 -5.87 3.03
C PHE A 80 -4.79 -6.16 2.39
N LYS A 81 -5.84 -5.55 2.94
CA LYS A 81 -7.17 -5.51 2.34
C LYS A 81 -7.42 -4.11 1.77
N ALA A 82 -7.41 -3.99 0.44
CA ALA A 82 -7.77 -2.75 -0.23
C ALA A 82 -9.18 -2.28 0.16
N GLY A 83 -9.31 -0.99 0.49
CA GLY A 83 -10.56 -0.33 0.81
C GLY A 83 -11.47 -0.19 -0.42
N LYS A 84 -12.74 0.17 -0.18
CA LYS A 84 -13.74 0.38 -1.25
C LYS A 84 -13.28 1.48 -2.21
N GLU A 85 -12.91 2.64 -1.69
CA GLU A 85 -12.51 3.80 -2.48
C GLU A 85 -11.26 3.52 -3.34
N LEU A 86 -10.23 2.88 -2.78
CA LEU A 86 -9.06 2.46 -3.56
C LEU A 86 -9.46 1.51 -4.71
N ARG A 87 -10.28 0.50 -4.45
CA ARG A 87 -10.75 -0.44 -5.50
C ARG A 87 -11.55 0.27 -6.57
N GLU A 88 -12.44 1.17 -6.19
CA GLU A 88 -13.26 1.94 -7.13
C GLU A 88 -12.40 2.84 -8.00
N ARG A 89 -11.43 3.56 -7.43
CA ARG A 89 -10.50 4.40 -8.21
C ARG A 89 -9.70 3.59 -9.22
N VAL A 90 -9.18 2.43 -8.83
CA VAL A 90 -8.43 1.55 -9.74
C VAL A 90 -9.33 1.02 -10.88
N ASN A 91 -10.57 0.63 -10.57
CA ASN A 91 -11.49 0.08 -11.56
C ASN A 91 -12.09 1.12 -12.51
N ARG A 92 -12.12 2.41 -12.14
CA ARG A 92 -12.58 3.49 -13.02
C ARG A 92 -11.62 3.80 -14.17
N GLY A 93 -10.41 3.22 -14.16
CA GLY A 93 -9.33 3.57 -15.10
C GLY A 93 -8.74 4.96 -14.80
N PRO A 94 -7.62 5.33 -15.44
CA PRO A 94 -7.10 6.69 -15.30
C PRO A 94 -8.20 7.66 -15.75
N ALA A 95 -8.48 8.69 -14.93
CA ALA A 95 -9.36 9.76 -15.34
C ALA A 95 -8.73 10.40 -16.56
N VAL A 96 -9.23 10.09 -17.75
CA VAL A 96 -8.90 10.85 -18.95
C VAL A 96 -9.41 12.24 -18.64
N SER A 97 -8.49 13.17 -18.41
CA SER A 97 -8.78 14.59 -18.44
C SER A 97 -9.25 14.89 -19.85
N VAL A 98 -10.57 14.78 -20.06
CA VAL A 98 -11.20 15.26 -21.27
C VAL A 98 -11.03 16.77 -21.21
N VAL A 99 -10.02 17.25 -21.92
CA VAL A 99 -9.88 18.67 -22.19
C VAL A 99 -11.05 19.00 -23.11
N SER A 100 -12.10 19.59 -22.56
CA SER A 100 -13.17 20.15 -23.38
C SER A 100 -12.54 21.18 -24.32
N ALA A 101 -12.70 20.96 -25.62
CA ALA A 101 -12.24 21.89 -26.66
C ALA A 101 -13.04 23.19 -26.68
N ASP A 102 -14.14 23.28 -25.92
CA ASP A 102 -15.01 24.44 -25.88
C ASP A 102 -14.82 25.20 -24.57
N GLY A 103 -13.95 26.21 -24.62
CA GLY A 103 -13.76 27.18 -23.56
C GLY A 103 -15.03 28.00 -23.32
N HIS A 104 -15.98 27.46 -22.55
CA HIS A 104 -17.07 28.22 -21.97
C HIS A 104 -17.30 27.83 -20.52
N VAL A 105 -17.03 28.79 -19.64
CA VAL A 105 -17.52 28.82 -18.26
C VAL A 105 -18.99 29.19 -18.33
N ALA A 106 -19.87 28.34 -17.82
CA ALA A 106 -21.24 28.73 -17.47
C ALA A 106 -21.40 28.59 -15.95
N ALA A 107 -22.04 29.61 -15.38
CA ALA A 107 -22.27 29.85 -13.95
C ALA A 107 -23.06 28.74 -13.24
#